data_AF-A0A0G1NAF5-F1
#
_entry.id   AF-A0A0G1NAF5-F1
#
_cell.length_a   1.000
_cell.length_b   1.000
_cell.length_c   1.000
_cell.angle_alpha   90.00
_cell.angle_beta   90.00
_cell.angle_gamma   90.00
#
_symmetry.space_group_name_H-M   'P 1'
#
loop_
_entity.id
_entity.type
_entity.pdbx_description
1 polymer ?
#
loop_
_entity_poly.entity_id
_entity_poly.type
_entity_poly.pdbx_seq_one_letter_code
_entity_poly.pdbx_strand_id
1 'polypeptide(L)' 'MNSFATIVYYTSNRENPDFENRITFRLLKTAKKLNMPLINVSQKPMPGFGKNICVGDVGVSNAGNPQG' A
#
# COMPACT_ATOMS: atom_id res chain seq x y z
N MET A 1 -4.31 -23.15 -6.25
CA MET A 1 -2.86 -23.02 -6.04
C MET A 1 -2.63 -22.01 -4.93
N ASN A 2 -2.03 -22.43 -3.82
CA ASN A 2 -1.53 -21.49 -2.80
C ASN A 2 -0.25 -20.84 -3.33
N SER A 3 -0.20 -19.51 -3.29
CA SER A 3 1.01 -18.75 -3.63
C SER A 3 2.04 -18.89 -2.49
N PHE A 4 3.30 -19.17 -2.82
CA PHE A 4 4.42 -19.16 -1.86
C PHE A 4 4.86 -17.73 -1.45
N ALA A 5 4.28 -16.69 -2.08
CA ALA A 5 4.64 -15.30 -1.86
C ALA A 5 3.39 -14.42 -1.65
N THR A 6 3.56 -13.36 -0.84
CA THR A 6 2.55 -12.34 -0.55
C THR A 6 3.03 -10.99 -1.04
N ILE A 7 2.15 -10.21 -1.66
CA ILE A 7 2.42 -8.83 -2.03
C ILE A 7 2.13 -7.95 -0.82
N VAL A 8 3.13 -7.16 -0.41
CA VAL A 8 2.97 -6.12 0.61
C VAL A 8 3.14 -4.77 -0.08
N TYR A 9 2.06 -3.98 -0.12
CA TYR A 9 2.08 -2.60 -0.61
C TYR A 9 2.13 -1.63 0.58
N TYR A 10 3.09 -0.71 0.58
CA TYR A 10 3.29 0.24 1.67
C TYR A 10 3.14 1.68 1.14
N THR A 11 2.33 2.50 1.79
CA THR A 11 2.09 3.90 1.39
C THR A 11 1.83 4.79 2.61
N SER A 12 2.23 6.06 2.53
CA SER A 12 1.77 7.09 3.47
C SER A 12 0.51 7.82 2.99
N ASN A 13 -0.07 7.43 1.85
CA ASN A 13 -1.20 8.12 1.20
C ASN A 13 -0.91 9.60 0.91
N ARG A 14 0.33 9.93 0.52
CA ARG A 14 0.78 11.29 0.17
C ARG A 14 1.18 11.45 -1.29
N GLU A 15 1.18 10.36 -2.04
CA GLU A 15 1.48 10.37 -3.47
C GLU A 15 0.40 11.10 -4.26
N ASN A 16 0.73 11.47 -5.49
CA ASN A 16 -0.25 12.01 -6.42
C ASN A 16 -1.42 10.99 -6.60
N PRO A 17 -2.70 11.41 -6.47
CA PRO A 17 -3.83 10.49 -6.53
C PRO A 17 -3.95 9.71 -7.86
N ASP A 18 -3.64 10.33 -9.00
CA ASP A 18 -3.72 9.67 -10.31
C ASP A 18 -2.66 8.57 -10.43
N PHE A 19 -1.48 8.83 -9.88
CA PHE A 19 -0.41 7.84 -9.80
C PHE A 19 -0.79 6.68 -8.86
N GLU A 20 -1.25 6.99 -7.64
CA GLU A 20 -1.65 5.98 -6.66
C GLU A 20 -2.78 5.10 -7.20
N ASN A 21 -3.80 5.69 -7.85
CA ASN A 21 -4.90 4.97 -8.48
C ASN A 21 -4.42 4.04 -9.60
N ARG A 22 -3.50 4.51 -10.46
CA ARG A 22 -2.97 3.70 -11.56
C ARG A 22 -2.16 2.50 -11.06
N ILE A 23 -1.36 2.70 -10.02
CA ILE A 23 -0.53 1.64 -9.42
C ILE A 23 -1.40 0.62 -8.70
N THR A 24 -2.29 1.07 -7.81
CA THR A 24 -3.18 0.19 -7.04
C THR A 24 -4.11 -0.62 -7.95
N PHE A 25 -4.66 -0.02 -9.01
CA PHE A 25 -5.46 -0.74 -10.00
C PHE A 25 -4.69 -1.89 -10.67
N ARG A 26 -3.47 -1.60 -11.17
CA ARG A 26 -2.63 -2.59 -11.84
C ARG A 26 -2.17 -3.69 -10.88
N LEU A 27 -1.82 -3.34 -9.64
CA LEU A 27 -1.39 -4.30 -8.63
C LEU A 27 -2.53 -5.24 -8.25
N LEU A 28 -3.72 -4.70 -7.97
CA LEU A 28 -4.90 -5.50 -7.62
C LEU A 28 -5.29 -6.45 -8.75
N LYS A 29 -5.29 -5.98 -10.01
CA LYS A 29 -5.56 -6.80 -11.19
C LYS A 29 -4.55 -7.96 -11.30
N THR A 30 -3.28 -7.68 -11.07
CA THR A 30 -2.21 -8.68 -11.15
C THR A 30 -2.30 -9.70 -10.02
N ALA A 31 -2.52 -9.24 -8.77
CA ALA A 31 -2.69 -10.09 -7.61
C ALA A 31 -3.86 -11.06 -7.79
N LYS A 32 -5.00 -10.57 -8.29
CA LYS A 32 -6.17 -11.41 -8.62
C LYS A 32 -5.84 -12.43 -9.71
N LYS A 33 -5.21 -11.99 -10.82
CA LYS A 33 -4.84 -12.87 -11.94
C LYS A 33 -3.92 -14.00 -11.51
N LEU A 34 -2.99 -13.73 -10.60
CA LEU A 34 -2.02 -14.71 -10.10
C LEU A 34 -2.48 -15.44 -8.84
N ASN A 35 -3.69 -15.17 -8.35
CA ASN A 35 -4.22 -15.69 -7.08
C ASN A 35 -3.24 -15.48 -5.89
N MET A 36 -2.65 -14.28 -5.81
CA MET A 36 -1.68 -13.91 -4.78
C MET A 36 -2.35 -13.10 -3.66
N PRO A 37 -2.01 -13.36 -2.38
CA PRO A 37 -2.42 -12.50 -1.29
C PRO A 37 -1.85 -11.09 -1.47
N LEU A 38 -2.69 -10.09 -1.20
CA LEU A 38 -2.31 -8.68 -1.20
C LEU A 38 -2.64 -8.07 0.16
N ILE A 39 -1.61 -7.63 0.87
CA ILE A 39 -1.70 -6.85 2.09
C ILE A 39 -1.27 -5.42 1.74
N ASN A 40 -2.04 -4.43 2.17
CA ASN A 40 -1.68 -3.03 2.06
C ASN A 40 -1.52 -2.42 3.46
N VAL A 41 -0.44 -1.66 3.65
CA VAL A 41 -0.13 -0.95 4.88
C VAL A 41 -0.17 0.53 4.56
N SER A 42 -1.04 1.27 5.24
CA SER A 42 -1.37 2.65 4.88
C SER A 42 -1.66 3.52 6.10
N GLN A 43 -1.44 4.84 5.99
CA GLN A 43 -1.81 5.79 7.04
C GLN A 43 -3.32 6.04 7.09
N LYS A 44 -4.00 5.94 5.95
CA LYS A 44 -5.45 6.11 5.79
C LYS A 44 -6.08 4.82 5.27
N PRO A 45 -7.34 4.51 5.63
CA PRO A 45 -8.03 3.33 5.11
C PRO A 45 -8.08 3.29 3.57
N MET A 46 -7.81 2.12 2.98
CA MET A 46 -7.86 1.87 1.53
C MET A 46 -8.91 0.80 1.19
N PRO A 47 -10.20 1.14 1.14
CA PRO A 47 -11.27 0.17 0.89
C PRO A 47 -11.15 -0.44 -0.51
N GLY A 48 -11.39 -1.75 -0.60
CA GLY A 48 -11.38 -2.49 -1.88
C GLY A 48 -9.99 -2.89 -2.41
N PHE A 49 -8.92 -2.61 -1.66
CA PHE A 49 -7.54 -2.88 -2.09
C PHE A 49 -6.83 -3.99 -1.28
N GLY A 50 -7.35 -5.23 -1.34
CA GLY A 50 -6.78 -6.33 -0.55
C GLY A 50 -7.00 -6.16 0.96
N LYS A 51 -6.16 -6.80 1.79
CA LYS A 51 -6.24 -6.70 3.26
C LYS A 51 -5.50 -5.44 3.74
N ASN A 52 -6.22 -4.48 4.31
CA ASN A 52 -5.61 -3.25 4.84
C ASN A 52 -5.17 -3.40 6.30
N ILE A 53 -3.94 -3.00 6.59
CA ILE A 53 -3.43 -2.70 7.93
C ILE A 53 -3.25 -1.18 7.98
N CYS A 54 -4.23 -0.50 8.57
CA CYS A 54 -4.17 0.95 8.75
C CYS A 54 -3.34 1.26 9.99
N VAL A 55 -2.23 1.98 9.82
CA VAL A 55 -1.32 2.34 10.92
C VAL A 55 -1.61 3.73 11.49
N GLY A 56 -2.53 4.50 10.89
CA GLY A 56 -2.83 5.86 11.30
C GLY A 56 -1.65 6.81 11.06
N ASP A 57 -1.75 8.03 11.58
CA ASP A 57 -0.73 9.07 11.41
C ASP A 57 0.32 9.03 12.53
N VAL A 58 0.88 7.85 12.82
CA VAL A 58 2.00 7.70 13.77
C VAL A 58 3.32 7.74 13.00
N GLY A 59 4.11 8.78 13.30
CA GLY A 59 5.55 8.83 13.04
C GLY A 59 5.94 8.74 11.57
N VAL A 60 5.70 9.80 10.80
CA VAL A 60 6.46 10.00 9.56
C VAL A 60 7.93 10.09 9.95
N SER A 61 8.70 9.04 9.67
CA SER A 61 10.15 9.12 9.69
C SER A 61 10.57 9.90 8.45
N ASN A 62 10.33 11.20 8.44
CA ASN A 62 11.09 12.06 7.55
C ASN A 62 12.53 11.96 8.05
N ALA A 63 13.37 11.19 7.37
CA ALA A 63 14.81 11.29 7.51
C ALA A 63 15.26 12.65 6.92
N GLY A 64 14.82 13.73 7.56
CA GLY A 64 15.15 15.10 7.28
C GLY A 64 15.83 15.65 8.51
N ASN A 65 17.12 15.93 8.36
CA ASN A 65 18.02 16.61 9.30
C ASN A 65 17.27 17.57 10.25
N PRO A 66 17.52 17.56 11.58
CA PRO A 66 17.03 18.62 12.45
C PRO A 66 17.70 19.93 12.01
N GLN A 67 16.98 20.75 11.23
CA GLN A 67 17.37 22.14 11.03
C GLN A 67 16.87 22.89 12.27
N GLY A 68 17.84 23.55 12.93
CA GLY A 68 17.73 24.14 14.26
C GLY A 68 16.85 25.37 14.37
#